data_AF-A0A167LXJ2-F1
#
_entry.id   AF-A0A167LXJ2-F1
#
_cell.length_a   1.000
_cell.length_b   1.000
_cell.length_c   1.000
_cell.angle_alpha   90.00
_cell.angle_beta   90.00
_cell.angle_gamma   90.00
#
_symmetry.space_group_name_H-M   'P 1'
#
loop_
_entity.id
_entity.type
_entity.pdbx_description
1 polymer ?
#
loop_
_entity_poly.entity_id
_entity_poly.type
_entity_poly.pdbx_seq_one_letter_code
_entity_poly.pdbx_strand_id
1 'polypeptide(L)'
;MEKQEWIKRFEAEKAQKERLQDDISSVTDSLTVATEQVRQLLIENEALKKQVEQVYGDPFKTSVVGPASSSLSAIKSQLRSSQVQARTLKATLEQFLRLGDGSEDQYIPQDTPKVDPSPPRHENSLDNLEQVPEKVSSEREDTEPAENDLDILLRDLVLEKELLQAEYSKMPVTGANTLTRRRREELESRLDEVDSHMSKIKLRMRNRNSAQRENLLG
;
A
#
# COMPACT_ATOMS: atom_id res chain seq x y z
N MET A 1 -62.23 -30.55 28.58
CA MET A 1 -61.65 -29.22 28.28
C MET A 1 -60.12 -29.29 28.30
N GLU A 2 -59.52 -29.78 29.38
CA GLU A 2 -58.06 -29.92 29.56
C GLU A 2 -57.31 -30.68 28.45
N LYS A 3 -57.86 -31.80 27.93
CA LYS A 3 -57.25 -32.54 26.80
C LYS A 3 -57.09 -31.68 25.53
N GLN A 4 -58.04 -30.80 25.23
CA GLN A 4 -57.95 -29.95 24.04
C GLN A 4 -56.92 -28.83 24.23
N GLU A 5 -56.79 -28.29 25.43
CA GLU A 5 -55.75 -27.30 25.75
C GLU A 5 -54.35 -27.88 25.64
N TRP A 6 -54.17 -29.14 26.08
CA TRP A 6 -52.90 -29.85 25.94
C TRP A 6 -52.51 -30.04 24.48
N ILE A 7 -53.45 -30.48 23.63
CA ILE A 7 -53.21 -30.63 22.18
C ILE A 7 -52.80 -29.29 21.56
N LYS A 8 -53.53 -28.21 21.87
CA LYS A 8 -53.22 -26.88 21.34
C LYS A 8 -51.84 -26.38 21.77
N ARG A 9 -51.45 -26.61 23.03
CA ARG A 9 -50.10 -26.27 23.52
C ARG A 9 -49.02 -27.09 22.84
N PHE A 10 -49.23 -28.39 22.68
CA PHE A 10 -48.29 -29.27 22.01
C PHE A 10 -48.08 -28.88 20.53
N GLU A 11 -49.15 -28.54 19.81
CA GLU A 11 -49.07 -28.05 18.43
C GLU A 11 -48.32 -26.72 18.33
N ALA A 12 -48.58 -25.78 19.25
CA ALA A 12 -47.85 -24.51 19.29
C ALA A 12 -46.35 -24.70 19.58
N GLU A 13 -46.01 -25.60 20.51
CA GLU A 13 -44.61 -25.92 20.82
C GLU A 13 -43.92 -26.60 19.64
N LYS A 14 -44.63 -27.50 18.93
CA LYS A 14 -44.12 -28.13 17.71
C LYS A 14 -43.82 -27.10 16.62
N ALA A 15 -44.75 -26.18 16.36
CA ALA A 15 -44.57 -25.12 15.38
C ALA A 15 -43.43 -24.16 15.78
N GLN A 16 -43.26 -23.89 17.07
CA GLN A 16 -42.14 -23.10 17.57
C GLN A 16 -40.80 -23.80 17.34
N LYS A 17 -40.72 -25.12 17.62
CA LYS A 17 -39.51 -25.91 17.38
C LYS A 17 -39.12 -25.93 15.91
N GLU A 18 -40.10 -26.08 15.01
CA GLU A 18 -39.87 -26.04 13.56
C GLU A 18 -39.29 -24.69 13.11
N ARG A 19 -39.87 -23.56 13.57
CA ARG A 19 -39.33 -22.22 13.27
C ARG A 19 -37.91 -22.03 13.78
N LEU A 20 -37.62 -22.45 15.02
CA LEU A 20 -36.27 -22.36 15.57
C LEU A 20 -35.27 -23.21 14.78
N GLN A 21 -35.70 -24.38 14.28
CA GLN A 21 -34.87 -25.23 13.44
C GLN A 21 -34.57 -24.56 12.09
N ASP A 22 -35.55 -23.91 11.48
CA ASP A 22 -35.37 -23.12 10.25
C ASP A 22 -34.40 -21.94 10.48
N ASP A 23 -34.57 -21.22 11.59
CA ASP A 23 -33.70 -20.11 11.97
C ASP A 23 -32.25 -20.57 12.18
N ILE A 24 -32.05 -21.69 12.89
CA ILE A 24 -30.72 -22.29 13.09
C ILE A 24 -30.09 -22.68 11.75
N SER A 25 -30.88 -23.27 10.85
CA SER A 25 -30.41 -23.66 9.52
C SER A 25 -29.97 -22.42 8.72
N SER A 26 -30.80 -21.37 8.72
CA SER A 26 -30.51 -20.10 8.04
C SER A 26 -29.26 -19.39 8.59
N VAL A 27 -29.09 -19.37 9.92
CA VAL A 27 -27.89 -18.80 10.55
C VAL A 27 -26.64 -19.62 10.22
N THR A 28 -26.75 -20.95 10.18
CA THR A 28 -25.64 -21.85 9.82
C THR A 28 -25.20 -21.64 8.37
N ASP A 29 -26.15 -21.50 7.45
CA ASP A 29 -25.86 -21.20 6.05
C ASP A 29 -25.17 -19.83 5.91
N SER A 30 -25.71 -18.82 6.59
CA SER A 30 -25.15 -17.46 6.60
C SER A 30 -23.73 -17.45 7.19
N LEU A 31 -23.48 -18.20 8.26
CA LEU A 31 -22.17 -18.37 8.87
C LEU A 31 -21.18 -19.05 7.91
N THR A 32 -21.64 -20.06 7.18
CA THR A 32 -20.82 -20.77 6.17
C THR A 32 -20.42 -19.82 5.04
N VAL A 33 -21.37 -19.04 4.52
CA VAL A 33 -21.10 -18.01 3.50
C VAL A 33 -20.12 -16.96 4.01
N ALA A 34 -20.32 -16.43 5.21
CA ALA A 34 -19.42 -15.45 5.82
C ALA A 34 -18.01 -16.02 6.03
N THR A 35 -17.90 -17.30 6.42
CA THR A 35 -16.61 -17.98 6.59
C THR A 35 -15.86 -18.09 5.25
N GLU A 36 -16.55 -18.44 4.17
CA GLU A 36 -15.91 -18.49 2.84
C GLU A 36 -15.54 -17.09 2.33
N GLN A 37 -16.35 -16.06 2.61
CA GLN A 37 -15.98 -14.68 2.29
C GLN A 37 -14.69 -14.24 3.00
N VAL A 38 -14.54 -14.56 4.29
CA VAL A 38 -13.30 -14.29 5.03
C VAL A 38 -12.13 -15.05 4.40
N ARG A 39 -12.31 -16.32 4.04
CA ARG A 39 -11.27 -17.11 3.37
C ARG A 39 -10.84 -16.47 2.05
N GLN A 40 -11.79 -16.00 1.25
CA GLN A 40 -11.53 -15.33 -0.02
C GLN A 40 -10.77 -14.01 0.18
N LEU A 41 -11.17 -13.19 1.16
CA LEU A 41 -10.49 -11.94 1.49
C LEU A 41 -9.07 -12.17 2.02
N LEU A 42 -8.82 -13.26 2.74
CA LEU A 42 -7.48 -13.63 3.19
C LEU A 42 -6.58 -14.01 2.01
N ILE A 43 -7.10 -14.79 1.05
CA ILE A 43 -6.38 -15.14 -0.17
C ILE A 43 -6.06 -13.88 -0.98
N GLU A 44 -7.02 -12.97 -1.12
CA GLU A 44 -6.82 -11.70 -1.84
C GLU A 44 -5.80 -10.81 -1.13
N ASN A 45 -5.88 -10.67 0.20
CA ASN A 45 -4.88 -9.92 0.98
C ASN A 45 -3.48 -10.53 0.85
N GLU A 46 -3.35 -11.85 0.86
CA GLU A 46 -2.07 -12.52 0.63
C GLU A 46 -1.55 -12.23 -0.79
N ALA A 47 -2.41 -12.26 -1.80
CA ALA A 47 -2.05 -11.94 -3.17
C ALA A 47 -1.62 -10.47 -3.33
N LEU A 48 -2.37 -9.53 -2.74
CA LEU A 48 -2.02 -8.10 -2.74
C LEU A 48 -0.74 -7.84 -1.97
N LYS A 49 -0.53 -8.50 -0.82
CA LYS A 49 0.72 -8.41 -0.06
C LYS A 49 1.91 -8.88 -0.90
N LYS A 50 1.78 -10.00 -1.60
CA LYS A 50 2.81 -10.48 -2.54
C LYS A 50 3.05 -9.50 -3.69
N GLN A 51 2.01 -8.84 -4.23
CA GLN A 51 2.18 -7.80 -5.25
C GLN A 51 2.92 -6.57 -4.69
N VAL A 52 2.57 -6.13 -3.49
CA VAL A 52 3.28 -5.02 -2.81
C VAL A 52 4.73 -5.41 -2.55
N GLU A 53 4.99 -6.62 -2.04
CA GLU A 53 6.34 -7.14 -1.84
C GLU A 53 7.12 -7.29 -3.16
N GLN A 54 6.46 -7.65 -4.26
CA GLN A 54 7.10 -7.67 -5.57
C GLN A 54 7.47 -6.27 -6.08
N VAL A 55 6.64 -5.26 -5.80
CA VAL A 55 6.88 -3.88 -6.26
C VAL A 55 7.86 -3.14 -5.35
N TYR A 56 7.88 -3.45 -4.05
CA TYR A 56 8.58 -2.67 -3.02
C TYR A 56 9.55 -3.46 -2.14
N GLY A 57 9.54 -4.80 -2.19
CA GLY A 57 10.30 -5.67 -1.29
C GLY A 57 11.76 -5.93 -1.70
N ASP A 58 12.19 -5.48 -2.88
CA ASP A 58 13.60 -5.60 -3.29
C ASP A 58 14.16 -4.22 -3.70
N PRO A 59 14.72 -3.43 -2.75
CA PRO A 59 15.34 -2.15 -3.05
C PRO A 59 16.62 -2.29 -3.91
N PHE A 60 17.11 -3.51 -4.17
CA PHE A 60 18.28 -3.78 -5.00
C PHE A 60 18.01 -4.55 -6.30
N LYS A 61 16.76 -4.98 -6.57
CA LYS A 61 16.36 -5.56 -7.88
C LYS A 61 15.24 -4.80 -8.58
N THR A 62 15.13 -3.48 -8.44
CA THR A 62 14.37 -2.66 -9.39
C THR A 62 15.12 -2.51 -10.73
N SER A 63 15.42 -3.65 -11.38
CA SER A 63 15.45 -3.71 -12.83
C SER A 63 14.00 -3.60 -13.33
N VAL A 64 13.53 -2.36 -13.44
CA VAL A 64 12.65 -1.84 -14.50
C VAL A 64 11.57 -2.81 -15.05
N VAL A 65 10.76 -3.51 -14.26
CA VAL A 65 9.57 -4.20 -14.80
C VAL A 65 8.41 -4.32 -13.77
N GLY A 66 7.87 -3.18 -13.32
CA GLY A 66 6.48 -3.08 -12.82
C GLY A 66 5.55 -2.50 -13.89
N PRO A 67 4.21 -2.46 -13.74
CA PRO A 67 3.20 -2.35 -14.81
C PRO A 67 3.29 -1.10 -15.73
N ALA A 68 4.06 -0.09 -15.34
CA ALA A 68 4.50 0.97 -16.26
C ALA A 68 5.35 0.42 -17.43
N SER A 69 6.07 -0.69 -17.29
CA SER A 69 6.83 -1.36 -18.34
C SER A 69 5.95 -2.09 -19.35
N SER A 70 4.82 -2.69 -18.92
CA SER A 70 3.82 -3.24 -19.86
C SER A 70 3.13 -2.10 -20.63
N SER A 71 2.78 -1.01 -19.96
CA SER A 71 2.24 0.19 -20.63
C SER A 71 3.27 0.88 -21.54
N LEU A 72 4.53 0.99 -21.12
CA LEU A 72 5.61 1.60 -21.90
C LEU A 72 6.04 0.71 -23.07
N SER A 73 6.04 -0.61 -22.92
CA SER A 73 6.27 -1.54 -24.03
C SER A 73 5.10 -1.53 -25.01
N ALA A 74 3.85 -1.45 -24.53
CA ALA A 74 2.68 -1.24 -25.36
C ALA A 74 2.76 0.08 -26.14
N ILE A 75 3.09 1.20 -25.49
CA ILE A 75 3.26 2.51 -26.12
C ILE A 75 4.44 2.50 -27.12
N LYS A 76 5.58 1.88 -26.78
CA LYS A 76 6.71 1.73 -27.70
C LYS A 76 6.35 0.86 -28.91
N SER A 77 5.58 -0.21 -28.72
CA SER A 77 5.10 -1.07 -29.81
C SER A 77 4.13 -0.31 -30.71
N GLN A 78 3.24 0.50 -30.14
CA GLN A 78 2.28 1.33 -30.86
C GLN A 78 2.98 2.46 -31.61
N LEU A 79 3.99 3.08 -31.00
CA LEU A 79 4.80 4.12 -31.65
C LEU A 79 5.63 3.55 -32.80
N ARG A 80 6.22 2.35 -32.64
CA ARG A 80 6.91 1.66 -33.74
C ARG A 80 5.94 1.30 -34.87
N SER A 81 4.76 0.78 -34.54
CA SER A 81 3.72 0.47 -35.52
C SER A 81 3.27 1.74 -36.28
N SER A 82 3.02 2.84 -35.57
CA SER A 82 2.70 4.14 -36.16
C SER A 82 3.84 4.68 -37.02
N GLN A 83 5.10 4.53 -36.59
CA GLN A 83 6.26 4.96 -37.37
C GLN A 83 6.43 4.12 -38.65
N VAL A 84 6.16 2.82 -38.59
CA VAL A 84 6.15 1.95 -39.77
C VAL A 84 5.03 2.36 -40.72
N GLN A 85 3.80 2.58 -40.21
CA GLN A 85 2.68 3.09 -41.02
C GLN A 85 3.02 4.43 -41.67
N ALA A 86 3.65 5.36 -40.95
CA ALA A 86 4.10 6.64 -41.50
C ALA A 86 5.17 6.47 -42.58
N ARG A 87 6.10 5.53 -42.43
CA ARG A 87 7.09 5.20 -43.48
C ARG A 87 6.43 4.58 -44.71
N THR A 88 5.49 3.66 -44.53
CA THR A 88 4.73 3.06 -45.62
C THR A 88 3.92 4.12 -46.35
N LEU A 89 3.15 4.95 -45.63
CA LEU A 89 2.39 6.05 -46.22
C LEU A 89 3.31 7.04 -46.92
N LYS A 90 4.46 7.38 -46.34
CA LYS A 90 5.45 8.25 -46.98
C LYS A 90 5.99 7.62 -48.27
N ALA A 91 6.37 6.34 -48.26
CA ALA A 91 6.83 5.64 -49.45
C ALA A 91 5.74 5.53 -50.52
N THR A 92 4.49 5.29 -50.10
CA THR A 92 3.33 5.27 -50.99
C THR A 92 3.04 6.66 -51.56
N LEU A 93 3.12 7.72 -50.76
CA LEU A 93 3.00 9.11 -51.23
C LEU A 93 4.14 9.48 -52.19
N GLU A 94 5.37 9.12 -51.87
CA GLU A 94 6.52 9.31 -52.77
C GLU A 94 6.35 8.52 -54.07
N GLN A 95 5.79 7.31 -54.01
CA GLN A 95 5.46 6.53 -55.20
C GLN A 95 4.35 7.19 -56.01
N PHE A 96 3.30 7.73 -55.37
CA PHE A 96 2.26 8.50 -56.05
C PHE A 96 2.81 9.78 -56.66
N LEU A 97 3.72 10.49 -55.98
CA LEU A 97 4.39 11.68 -56.52
C LEU A 97 5.31 11.32 -57.69
N ARG A 98 6.04 10.20 -57.61
CA ARG A 98 6.86 9.69 -58.74
C ARG A 98 6.03 9.18 -59.92
N LEU A 99 4.84 8.66 -59.68
CA LEU A 99 3.91 8.24 -60.74
C LEU A 99 3.05 9.40 -61.26
N GLY A 100 2.86 10.43 -60.45
CA GLY A 100 2.07 11.63 -60.73
C GLY A 100 2.87 12.76 -61.37
N ASP A 101 4.19 12.60 -61.47
CA ASP A 101 5.08 13.55 -62.13
C ASP A 101 5.91 12.86 -63.21
N GLY A 102 5.22 12.48 -64.28
CA GLY A 102 5.84 12.51 -65.60
C GLY A 102 5.83 13.94 -66.11
N SER A 103 6.69 14.83 -65.58
CA SER A 103 7.05 16.13 -66.15
C SER A 103 8.33 16.68 -65.50
N GLU A 104 9.46 16.36 -66.13
CA GLU A 104 10.67 17.19 -66.25
C GLU A 104 11.01 18.25 -65.16
N ASP A 105 12.21 18.03 -64.61
CA ASP A 105 13.36 18.94 -64.64
C ASP A 105 13.91 19.57 -63.34
N GLN A 106 15.25 19.43 -63.26
CA GLN A 106 16.26 20.29 -62.63
C GLN A 106 16.55 20.11 -61.12
N TYR A 107 17.70 19.46 -60.77
CA TYR A 107 19.05 20.04 -60.57
C TYR A 107 19.12 20.90 -59.27
N ILE A 108 20.03 20.80 -58.29
CA ILE A 108 21.42 20.29 -58.12
C ILE A 108 21.66 19.98 -56.61
N PRO A 109 22.61 19.09 -56.27
CA PRO A 109 22.97 18.69 -54.90
C PRO A 109 24.11 19.54 -54.29
N GLN A 110 24.23 19.61 -52.96
CA GLN A 110 25.51 19.88 -52.30
C GLN A 110 25.69 19.19 -50.94
N ASP A 111 26.74 18.37 -50.90
CA ASP A 111 27.53 17.94 -49.74
C ASP A 111 28.18 19.13 -49.00
N THR A 112 28.41 18.99 -47.69
CA THR A 112 29.70 19.32 -47.02
C THR A 112 29.73 18.88 -45.53
N PRO A 113 30.93 18.75 -44.91
CA PRO A 113 31.24 17.65 -43.98
C PRO A 113 31.48 18.04 -42.50
N LYS A 114 31.69 16.99 -41.68
CA LYS A 114 32.13 16.89 -40.26
C LYS A 114 33.01 18.02 -39.71
N VAL A 115 32.67 18.50 -38.50
CA VAL A 115 33.64 18.93 -37.44
C VAL A 115 33.00 18.73 -36.05
N ASP A 116 33.72 18.09 -35.14
CA ASP A 116 33.57 18.15 -33.69
C ASP A 116 34.93 18.63 -33.14
N PRO A 117 35.00 19.59 -32.20
CA PRO A 117 35.42 19.19 -30.85
C PRO A 117 34.75 19.98 -29.68
N SER A 118 34.53 19.25 -28.57
CA SER A 118 34.19 19.64 -27.17
C SER A 118 35.09 20.73 -26.53
N PRO A 119 34.92 21.16 -25.24
CA PRO A 119 33.75 21.35 -24.33
C PRO A 119 33.77 22.76 -23.64
N PRO A 120 32.92 23.02 -22.60
CA PRO A 120 33.54 23.47 -21.34
C PRO A 120 32.97 22.80 -20.07
N ARG A 121 33.88 22.67 -19.09
CA ARG A 121 33.70 22.25 -17.69
C ARG A 121 33.15 23.38 -16.81
N HIS A 122 32.42 23.01 -15.76
CA HIS A 122 32.46 23.56 -14.38
C HIS A 122 31.75 22.47 -13.51
N GLU A 123 32.42 21.63 -12.74
CA GLU A 123 33.12 21.80 -11.44
C GLU A 123 32.22 22.20 -10.25
N ASN A 124 32.32 21.36 -9.20
CA ASN A 124 31.84 21.45 -7.81
C ASN A 124 30.39 20.96 -7.57
N SER A 125 30.07 20.08 -6.61
CA SER A 125 30.80 19.40 -5.52
C SER A 125 29.91 18.21 -5.12
N LEU A 126 30.35 16.96 -5.23
CA LEU A 126 30.73 16.07 -4.12
C LEU A 126 30.20 16.40 -2.71
N ASP A 127 29.85 15.30 -2.03
CA ASP A 127 29.53 15.08 -0.62
C ASP A 127 28.02 15.12 -0.27
N ASN A 128 27.42 14.13 0.40
CA ASN A 128 27.97 12.94 1.04
C ASN A 128 26.84 11.90 1.26
N LEU A 129 27.32 10.68 1.44
CA LEU A 129 26.73 9.41 1.82
C LEU A 129 25.46 9.48 2.70
N GLU A 130 24.41 8.70 2.39
CA GLU A 130 24.27 7.24 2.56
C GLU A 130 23.91 6.84 4.00
N GLN A 131 23.17 5.72 4.11
CA GLN A 131 23.09 4.80 5.26
C GLN A 131 22.12 5.21 6.41
N VAL A 132 21.23 4.37 6.95
CA VAL A 132 20.87 2.92 6.95
C VAL A 132 19.42 2.87 7.56
N PRO A 133 18.82 1.79 8.12
CA PRO A 133 18.86 0.36 7.85
C PRO A 133 17.47 -0.31 7.70
N GLU A 134 17.57 -1.51 7.14
CA GLU A 134 16.69 -2.66 7.26
C GLU A 134 16.10 -2.86 8.67
N LYS A 135 14.81 -3.18 8.74
CA LYS A 135 14.16 -3.64 9.96
C LYS A 135 14.20 -5.17 10.02
N VAL A 136 15.23 -5.67 10.69
CA VAL A 136 15.33 -7.04 11.20
C VAL A 136 14.28 -7.23 12.28
N SER A 137 13.40 -8.20 12.08
CA SER A 137 12.59 -8.80 13.14
C SER A 137 13.33 -10.02 13.68
N SER A 138 13.94 -9.92 14.85
CA SER A 138 14.00 -11.02 15.83
C SER A 138 14.52 -10.52 17.18
N GLU A 139 13.84 -10.99 18.22
CA GLU A 139 14.38 -11.34 19.55
C GLU A 139 15.06 -10.27 20.42
N ARG A 140 14.35 -9.95 21.50
CA ARG A 140 14.83 -9.70 22.88
C ARG A 140 16.35 -9.71 23.07
N GLU A 141 16.99 -8.55 22.98
CA GLU A 141 18.21 -8.25 23.72
C GLU A 141 18.15 -6.81 24.24
N ASP A 142 18.50 -6.64 25.52
CA ASP A 142 18.64 -5.37 26.23
C ASP A 142 19.78 -4.52 25.64
N THR A 143 19.60 -4.05 24.41
CA THR A 143 20.46 -3.05 23.80
C THR A 143 19.76 -1.70 23.93
N GLU A 144 20.30 -0.82 24.77
CA GLU A 144 19.82 0.54 24.93
C GLU A 144 19.72 1.21 23.55
N PRO A 145 18.51 1.59 23.09
CA PRO A 145 18.33 2.19 21.77
C PRO A 145 19.17 3.47 21.68
N ALA A 146 19.77 3.71 20.50
CA ALA A 146 20.56 4.90 20.27
C ALA A 146 19.67 6.15 20.41
N GLU A 147 20.27 7.32 20.62
CA GLU A 147 19.54 8.58 20.86
C GLU A 147 18.51 8.86 19.76
N ASN A 148 18.95 8.67 18.53
CA ASN A 148 18.13 8.84 17.33
C ASN A 148 16.96 7.86 17.30
N ASP A 149 17.12 6.65 17.86
CA ASP A 149 16.08 5.63 17.84
C ASP A 149 14.92 6.01 18.78
N LEU A 150 15.21 6.64 19.92
CA LEU A 150 14.17 7.09 20.86
C LEU A 150 13.32 8.23 20.26
N ASP A 151 13.96 9.17 19.55
CA ASP A 151 13.25 10.25 18.85
C ASP A 151 12.41 9.74 17.67
N ILE A 152 12.95 8.79 16.90
CA ILE A 152 12.21 8.13 15.81
C ILE A 152 11.01 7.38 16.37
N LEU A 153 11.20 6.55 17.40
CA LEU A 153 10.11 5.83 18.06
C LEU A 153 9.06 6.77 18.66
N LEU A 154 9.48 7.91 19.23
CA LEU A 154 8.55 8.89 19.75
C LEU A 154 7.71 9.53 18.64
N ARG A 155 8.33 9.85 17.50
CA ARG A 155 7.64 10.38 16.32
C ARG A 155 6.65 9.37 15.75
N ASP A 156 7.03 8.10 15.66
CA ASP A 156 6.17 7.02 15.17
C ASP A 156 4.96 6.83 16.09
N LEU A 157 5.16 6.84 17.41
CA LEU A 157 4.05 6.74 18.37
C LEU A 157 3.11 7.95 18.34
N VAL A 158 3.62 9.15 18.05
CA VAL A 158 2.76 10.34 17.85
C VAL A 158 1.86 10.13 16.63
N LEU A 159 2.41 9.63 15.52
CA LEU A 159 1.62 9.33 14.32
C LEU A 159 0.59 8.22 14.58
N GLU A 160 0.96 7.16 15.31
CA GLU A 160 0.02 6.10 15.68
C GLU A 160 -1.11 6.63 16.57
N LYS A 161 -0.78 7.50 17.55
CA LYS A 161 -1.78 8.15 18.40
C LYS A 161 -2.77 8.98 17.57
N GLU A 162 -2.28 9.80 16.64
CA GLU A 162 -3.13 10.60 15.76
C GLU A 162 -4.06 9.72 14.90
N LEU A 163 -3.54 8.61 14.37
CA LEU A 163 -4.31 7.66 13.59
C LEU A 163 -5.43 6.99 14.42
N LEU A 164 -5.08 6.49 15.61
CA LEU A 164 -6.04 5.84 16.52
C LEU A 164 -7.12 6.82 17.00
N GLN A 165 -6.75 8.08 17.30
CA GLN A 165 -7.71 9.12 17.65
C GLN A 165 -8.65 9.46 16.48
N ALA A 166 -8.12 9.53 15.26
CA ALA A 166 -8.92 9.75 14.07
C ALA A 166 -9.93 8.61 13.86
N GLU A 167 -9.53 7.35 14.08
CA GLU A 167 -10.43 6.21 14.00
C GLU A 167 -11.48 6.23 15.12
N TYR A 168 -11.08 6.51 16.36
CA TYR A 168 -11.98 6.60 17.50
C TYR A 168 -13.06 7.67 17.28
N SER A 169 -12.68 8.84 16.75
CA SER A 169 -13.60 9.96 16.49
C SER A 169 -14.67 9.65 15.44
N LYS A 170 -14.41 8.70 14.54
CA LYS A 170 -15.36 8.26 13.49
C LYS A 170 -16.43 7.31 14.02
N MET A 171 -16.29 6.81 15.25
CA MET A 171 -17.19 5.81 15.81
C MET A 171 -18.49 6.45 16.34
N PRO A 172 -19.68 5.98 15.93
CA PRO A 172 -20.94 6.56 16.34
C PRO A 172 -21.18 6.41 17.85
N VAL A 173 -21.52 7.51 18.54
CA VAL A 173 -21.64 7.57 20.01
C VAL A 173 -22.95 6.95 20.52
N THR A 174 -24.01 6.92 19.71
CA THR A 174 -25.36 6.53 20.14
C THR A 174 -25.95 5.48 19.19
N GLY A 175 -26.57 4.43 19.74
CA GLY A 175 -27.15 3.33 18.95
C GLY A 175 -26.16 2.29 18.43
N ALA A 176 -24.94 2.27 18.96
CA ALA A 176 -23.86 1.39 18.52
C ALA A 176 -24.15 -0.09 18.82
N ASN A 177 -23.99 -0.94 17.79
CA ASN A 177 -24.08 -2.39 17.93
C ASN A 177 -22.94 -2.93 18.83
N THR A 178 -23.07 -4.17 19.33
CA THR A 178 -22.09 -4.79 20.25
C THR A 178 -20.68 -4.84 19.66
N LEU A 179 -20.55 -5.02 18.36
CA LEU A 179 -19.27 -5.04 17.64
C LEU A 179 -18.60 -3.65 17.64
N THR A 180 -19.35 -2.59 17.39
CA THR A 180 -18.90 -1.20 17.43
C THR A 180 -18.43 -0.83 18.84
N ARG A 181 -19.11 -1.35 19.88
CA ARG A 181 -18.66 -1.18 21.27
C ARG A 181 -17.33 -1.86 21.52
N ARG A 182 -17.17 -3.13 21.13
CA ARG A 182 -15.91 -3.87 21.29
C ARG A 182 -14.75 -3.20 20.54
N ARG A 183 -14.99 -2.76 19.29
CA ARG A 183 -13.96 -2.03 18.51
C ARG A 183 -13.58 -0.72 19.18
N ARG A 184 -14.52 -0.01 19.81
CA ARG A 184 -14.23 1.19 20.58
C ARG A 184 -13.35 0.89 21.79
N GLU A 185 -13.70 -0.13 22.57
CA GLU A 185 -12.91 -0.59 23.73
C GLU A 185 -11.48 -0.98 23.32
N GLU A 186 -11.30 -1.60 22.15
CA GLU A 186 -9.97 -1.93 21.60
C GLU A 186 -9.16 -0.69 21.22
N LEU A 187 -9.79 0.31 20.59
CA LEU A 187 -9.14 1.59 20.28
C LEU A 187 -8.72 2.35 21.54
N GLU A 188 -9.54 2.32 22.60
CA GLU A 188 -9.21 2.89 23.92
C GLU A 188 -7.99 2.19 24.53
N SER A 189 -7.98 0.85 24.53
CA SER A 189 -6.86 0.06 25.04
C SER A 189 -5.55 0.38 24.30
N ARG A 190 -5.60 0.48 22.96
CA ARG A 190 -4.41 0.80 22.15
C ARG A 190 -3.93 2.24 22.37
N LEU A 191 -4.84 3.19 22.57
CA LEU A 191 -4.48 4.57 22.91
C LEU A 191 -3.75 4.64 24.26
N ASP A 192 -4.24 3.91 25.27
CA ASP A 192 -3.60 3.84 26.59
C ASP A 192 -2.19 3.20 26.51
N GLU A 193 -2.03 2.14 25.72
CA GLU A 193 -0.74 1.51 25.47
C GLU A 193 0.26 2.45 24.79
N VAL A 194 -0.17 3.18 23.76
CA VAL A 194 0.65 4.17 23.07
C VAL A 194 1.06 5.30 24.02
N ASP A 195 0.14 5.81 24.84
CA ASP A 195 0.46 6.86 25.81
C ASP A 195 1.43 6.38 26.91
N SER A 196 1.31 5.13 27.33
CA SER A 196 2.26 4.48 28.23
C SER A 196 3.66 4.38 27.60
N HIS A 197 3.74 3.92 26.36
CA HIS A 197 5.00 3.81 25.61
C HIS A 197 5.66 5.17 25.38
N MET A 198 4.87 6.18 24.97
CA MET A 198 5.35 7.55 24.80
C MET A 198 5.89 8.11 26.12
N SER A 199 5.20 7.89 27.23
CA SER A 199 5.64 8.35 28.56
C SER A 199 6.95 7.68 28.97
N LYS A 200 7.09 6.37 28.70
CA LYS A 200 8.32 5.61 28.96
C LYS A 200 9.51 6.11 28.14
N ILE A 201 9.32 6.38 26.85
CA ILE A 201 10.37 6.91 25.97
C ILE A 201 10.77 8.32 26.41
N LYS A 202 9.79 9.21 26.66
CA LYS A 202 10.06 10.58 27.17
C LYS A 202 10.84 10.55 28.49
N LEU A 203 10.51 9.63 29.38
CA LEU A 203 11.23 9.48 30.65
C LEU A 203 12.67 9.01 30.42
N ARG A 204 12.89 8.04 29.53
CA ARG A 204 14.24 7.59 29.15
C ARG A 204 15.08 8.72 28.57
N MET A 205 14.52 9.50 27.63
CA MET A 205 15.19 10.67 27.08
C MET A 205 15.56 11.69 28.15
N ARG A 206 14.62 12.01 29.07
CA ARG A 206 14.89 12.95 30.17
C ARG A 206 16.02 12.45 31.09
N ASN A 207 16.01 11.18 31.46
CA ASN A 207 17.03 10.60 32.34
C ASN A 207 18.41 10.63 31.68
N ARG A 208 18.48 10.27 30.40
CA ARG A 208 19.71 10.29 29.60
C ARG A 208 20.27 11.70 29.41
N ASN A 209 19.43 12.67 29.08
CA ASN A 209 19.83 14.08 28.93
C ASN A 209 20.34 14.67 30.26
N SER A 210 19.81 14.19 31.38
CA SER A 210 20.27 14.60 32.71
C SER A 210 21.67 14.03 33.00
N ALA A 211 21.89 12.75 32.69
CA ALA A 211 23.20 12.10 32.85
C ALA A 211 24.30 12.69 31.95
N GLN A 212 23.97 13.08 30.71
CA GLN A 212 24.91 13.77 29.82
C GLN A 212 25.31 15.15 30.36
N ARG A 213 24.38 15.90 30.98
CA ARG A 213 24.66 17.21 31.56
C ARG A 213 25.57 17.12 32.79
N GLU A 214 25.42 16.10 33.62
CA GLU A 214 26.30 15.89 34.78
C GLU A 214 27.74 15.55 34.35
N ASN A 215 27.93 14.77 33.28
CA ASN A 215 29.25 14.45 32.74
C ASN A 215 29.98 15.63 32.06
N LEU A 216 29.28 16.70 31.71
CA LEU A 216 29.85 17.91 31.08
C LEU A 216 30.29 18.97 32.12
N LEU A 217 29.96 18.78 33.40
CA LEU A 217 30.20 19.73 34.49
C LEU A 217 31.12 19.19 35.60
N GLY A 218 31.56 17.93 35.50
CA GLY A 218 32.54 17.29 36.40
C GLY A 218 33.91 17.18 35.75
#